data_AF-A0A357D0I0-F1
#
_entry.id   AF-A0A357D0I0-F1
#
_cell.length_a   1.000
_cell.length_b   1.000
_cell.length_c   1.000
_cell.angle_alpha   90.00
_cell.angle_beta   90.00
_cell.angle_gamma   90.00
#
_symmetry.space_group_name_H-M   'P 1'
#
loop_
_entity.id
_entity.type
_entity.pdbx_description
1 polymer ?
#
loop_
_entity_poly.entity_id
_entity_poly.type
_entity_poly.pdbx_seq_one_letter_code
_entity_poly.pdbx_strand_id
1 'polypeptide(L)'
;MSLSFFEVASLIIALIAFGFAALLYNWVKKRPSSNERIAEVGKLIRNGANTFLKKEYTTLAKFVGVAAVIIFIFLPAPIWSEKAEISKNLLMAVSYICGTIFSAIAGKIGIEIATIANIKSAEAAKSGISPSFLAAFRGGAVMGMAVVGSSLLGVTLVWLLTNDATTLLGFSFGASSLALFAKAGGGIFTKTADVSADLVGKVELGIPEDDPRNPAVIADNVG
;
A
#
# COMPACT_ATOMS: atom_id res chain seq x y z
N MET A 1 25.11 -23.58 1.67
CA MET A 1 23.63 -23.60 1.80
C MET A 1 23.04 -23.76 0.41
N SER A 2 22.06 -24.65 0.22
CA SER A 2 21.39 -24.85 -1.08
C SER A 2 20.33 -23.77 -1.34
N LEU A 3 19.97 -23.54 -2.60
CA LEU A 3 18.93 -22.58 -2.97
C LEU A 3 17.58 -22.90 -2.30
N SER A 4 17.25 -24.19 -2.18
CA SER A 4 16.05 -24.69 -1.50
C SER A 4 15.98 -24.30 -0.03
N PHE A 5 17.11 -24.14 0.65
CA PHE A 5 17.13 -23.63 2.02
C PHE A 5 16.61 -22.18 2.08
N PHE A 6 17.07 -21.33 1.15
CA PHE A 6 16.65 -19.93 1.09
C PHE A 6 15.18 -19.78 0.69
N GLU A 7 14.68 -20.62 -0.21
CA GLU A 7 13.26 -20.65 -0.61
C GLU A 7 12.36 -20.99 0.58
N VAL A 8 12.66 -22.08 1.30
CA VAL A 8 11.89 -22.50 2.48
C VAL A 8 11.97 -21.46 3.59
N ALA A 9 13.16 -20.92 3.86
CA ALA A 9 13.34 -19.87 4.85
C ALA A 9 12.52 -18.61 4.49
N SER A 10 12.51 -18.21 3.22
CA SER A 10 11.75 -17.04 2.76
C SER A 10 10.24 -17.22 2.93
N LEU A 11 9.70 -18.41 2.65
CA LEU A 11 8.29 -18.72 2.89
C LEU A 11 7.94 -18.68 4.38
N ILE A 12 8.78 -19.27 5.23
CA ILE A 12 8.57 -19.26 6.68
C ILE A 12 8.60 -17.82 7.21
N ILE A 13 9.58 -17.02 6.80
CA ILE A 13 9.70 -15.61 7.21
C ILE A 13 8.50 -14.80 6.73
N ALA A 14 8.03 -15.02 5.50
CA ALA A 14 6.85 -14.34 4.98
C ALA A 14 5.59 -14.67 5.80
N LEU A 15 5.39 -15.94 6.16
CA LEU A 15 4.28 -16.37 7.01
C LEU A 15 4.36 -15.77 8.42
N ILE A 16 5.56 -15.74 9.01
CA ILE A 16 5.79 -15.08 10.30
C ILE A 16 5.49 -13.58 10.20
N ALA A 17 5.91 -12.92 9.11
CA ALA A 17 5.66 -11.50 8.89
C ALA A 17 4.16 -11.20 8.81
N PHE A 18 3.39 -11.98 8.05
CA PHE A 18 1.93 -11.84 8.00
C PHE A 18 1.26 -12.16 9.33
N GLY A 19 1.70 -13.21 10.03
CA GLY A 19 1.20 -13.55 11.36
C GLY A 19 1.42 -12.42 12.35
N PHE A 20 2.63 -11.85 12.37
CA PHE A 20 2.96 -10.72 13.22
C PHE A 20 2.19 -9.44 12.83
N ALA A 21 2.02 -9.17 11.53
CA ALA A 21 1.18 -8.09 11.04
C ALA A 21 -0.27 -8.24 11.53
N ALA A 22 -0.84 -9.44 11.47
CA ALA A 22 -2.19 -9.71 11.96
C ALA A 22 -2.29 -9.54 13.49
N LEU A 23 -1.28 -9.97 14.25
CA LEU A 23 -1.21 -9.75 15.69
C LEU A 23 -1.21 -8.26 16.04
N LEU A 24 -0.36 -7.47 15.37
CA LEU A 24 -0.28 -6.02 15.57
C LEU A 24 -1.57 -5.31 15.14
N TYR A 25 -2.13 -5.68 13.99
CA TYR A 25 -3.41 -5.14 13.50
C TYR A 25 -4.51 -5.34 14.54
N ASN A 26 -4.63 -6.57 15.05
CA ASN A 26 -5.62 -6.91 16.07
C ASN A 26 -5.35 -6.17 17.39
N TRP A 27 -4.08 -6.00 17.76
CA TRP A 27 -3.72 -5.25 18.96
C TRP A 27 -4.12 -3.77 18.89
N VAL A 28 -3.87 -3.12 17.74
CA VAL A 28 -4.25 -1.71 17.49
C VAL A 28 -5.77 -1.59 17.44
N LYS A 29 -6.45 -2.45 16.69
CA LYS A 29 -7.92 -2.44 16.57
C LYS A 29 -8.63 -2.56 17.92
N LYS A 30 -8.09 -3.38 18.84
CA LYS A 30 -8.62 -3.59 20.20
C LYS A 30 -8.36 -2.41 21.16
N ARG A 31 -7.58 -1.39 20.79
CA ARG A 31 -7.37 -0.23 21.66
C ARG A 31 -8.71 0.49 21.89
N PRO A 32 -8.98 1.01 23.10
CA PRO A 32 -10.21 1.74 23.38
C PRO A 32 -10.31 3.00 22.50
N SER A 33 -11.53 3.34 22.10
CA SER A 33 -11.88 4.60 21.45
C SER A 33 -13.34 4.87 21.79
N SER A 34 -13.54 5.76 22.76
CA SER A 34 -14.85 6.07 23.33
C SER A 34 -15.35 7.45 22.92
N ASN A 35 -14.49 8.29 22.33
CA ASN A 35 -14.89 9.63 21.91
C ASN A 35 -15.64 9.61 20.57
N GLU A 36 -16.91 10.01 20.62
CA GLU A 36 -17.79 10.07 19.45
C GLU A 36 -17.27 11.01 18.36
N ARG A 37 -16.70 12.16 18.75
CA ARG A 37 -16.19 13.15 17.79
C ARG A 37 -14.96 12.65 17.04
N ILE A 38 -14.03 11.99 17.72
CA ILE A 38 -12.87 11.35 17.07
C ILE A 38 -13.33 10.25 16.12
N ALA A 39 -14.33 9.45 16.52
CA ALA A 39 -14.89 8.41 15.66
C ALA A 39 -15.57 8.97 14.40
N GLU A 40 -16.30 10.09 14.54
CA GLU A 40 -16.94 10.79 13.43
C GLU A 40 -15.92 11.33 12.42
N VAL A 41 -14.92 12.09 12.87
CA VAL A 41 -13.86 12.64 12.00
C VAL A 41 -13.06 11.51 11.34
N GLY A 42 -12.70 10.48 12.10
CA GLY A 42 -12.01 9.31 11.57
C GLY A 42 -12.82 8.57 10.49
N LYS A 43 -14.16 8.56 10.60
CA LYS A 43 -15.04 8.00 9.56
C LYS A 43 -15.01 8.84 8.28
N LEU A 44 -14.99 10.18 8.39
CA LEU A 44 -14.87 11.07 7.24
C LEU A 44 -13.55 10.84 6.50
N ILE A 45 -12.43 10.80 7.24
CA ILE A 45 -11.10 10.52 6.68
C ILE A 45 -11.08 9.15 6.01
N ARG A 46 -11.56 8.11 6.69
CA ARG A 46 -11.58 6.74 6.14
C ARG A 46 -12.43 6.66 4.88
N ASN A 47 -13.57 7.33 4.83
CA ASN A 47 -14.43 7.36 3.65
C ASN A 47 -13.77 8.10 2.48
N GLY A 48 -13.11 9.23 2.74
CA GLY A 48 -12.33 9.97 1.76
C GLY A 48 -11.20 9.12 1.18
N ALA A 49 -10.38 8.51 2.04
CA ALA A 49 -9.27 7.66 1.64
C ALA A 49 -9.73 6.46 0.80
N ASN A 50 -10.81 5.77 1.21
CA ASN A 50 -11.38 4.67 0.43
C ASN A 50 -11.92 5.13 -0.93
N THR A 51 -12.50 6.33 -1.01
CA THR A 51 -13.03 6.89 -2.26
C THR A 51 -11.90 7.22 -3.22
N PHE A 52 -10.86 7.88 -2.72
CA PHE A 52 -9.64 8.18 -3.47
C PHE A 52 -8.98 6.89 -3.97
N LEU A 53 -8.73 5.92 -3.09
CA LEU A 53 -8.13 4.64 -3.46
C LEU A 53 -8.93 3.89 -4.51
N LYS A 54 -10.26 3.86 -4.38
CA LYS A 54 -11.11 3.20 -5.38
C LYS A 54 -10.92 3.85 -6.75
N LYS A 55 -10.86 5.18 -6.81
CA LYS A 55 -10.67 5.91 -8.08
C LYS A 55 -9.27 5.70 -8.66
N GLU A 56 -8.25 5.81 -7.81
CA GLU A 56 -6.85 5.61 -8.19
C GLU A 56 -6.65 4.18 -8.71
N TYR A 57 -7.01 3.16 -7.93
CA TYR A 57 -6.82 1.76 -8.29
C TYR A 57 -7.65 1.34 -9.51
N THR A 58 -8.85 1.91 -9.71
CA THR A 58 -9.62 1.66 -10.94
C THR A 58 -8.89 2.20 -12.18
N THR A 59 -8.23 3.34 -12.04
CA THR A 59 -7.45 3.94 -13.14
C THR A 59 -6.16 3.15 -13.38
N LEU A 60 -5.47 2.77 -12.31
CA LEU A 60 -4.27 1.93 -12.39
C LEU A 60 -4.56 0.54 -12.95
N ALA A 61 -5.72 -0.06 -12.64
CA ALA A 61 -6.11 -1.35 -13.20
C ALA A 61 -6.20 -1.30 -14.74
N LYS A 62 -6.69 -0.19 -15.31
CA LYS A 62 -6.71 0.00 -16.78
C LYS A 62 -5.29 0.10 -17.34
N PHE A 63 -4.43 0.89 -16.69
CA PHE A 63 -3.02 1.02 -17.08
C PHE A 63 -2.31 -0.34 -17.04
N VAL A 64 -2.45 -1.08 -15.94
CA VAL A 64 -1.88 -2.42 -15.76
C VAL A 64 -2.39 -3.38 -16.83
N GLY A 65 -3.68 -3.33 -17.17
CA GLY A 65 -4.24 -4.15 -18.24
C GLY A 65 -3.58 -3.87 -19.60
N VAL A 66 -3.43 -2.59 -19.96
CA VAL A 66 -2.74 -2.19 -21.21
C VAL A 66 -1.26 -2.60 -21.17
N ALA A 67 -0.56 -2.33 -20.06
CA ALA A 67 0.84 -2.70 -19.91
C ALA A 67 1.05 -4.22 -19.97
N ALA A 68 0.15 -5.02 -19.38
CA ALA A 68 0.22 -6.48 -19.44
C ALA A 68 0.06 -7.00 -20.89
N VAL A 69 -0.83 -6.40 -21.69
CA VAL A 69 -0.97 -6.73 -23.12
C VAL A 69 0.31 -6.37 -23.89
N ILE A 70 0.90 -5.20 -23.62
CA ILE A 70 2.18 -4.81 -24.24
C ILE A 70 3.30 -5.79 -23.84
N ILE A 71 3.42 -6.13 -22.56
CA ILE A 71 4.40 -7.11 -22.08
C ILE A 71 4.20 -8.44 -22.78
N PHE A 72 2.97 -8.94 -22.87
CA PHE A 72 2.66 -10.19 -23.56
C PHE A 72 3.07 -10.15 -25.04
N ILE A 73 2.84 -9.05 -25.74
CA ILE A 73 3.15 -8.93 -27.17
C ILE A 73 4.66 -8.82 -27.43
N PHE A 74 5.40 -8.09 -26.58
CA PHE A 74 6.77 -7.69 -26.87
C PHE A 74 7.85 -8.41 -26.05
N LEU A 75 7.52 -8.95 -24.87
CA LEU A 75 8.51 -9.47 -23.91
C LEU A 75 8.24 -10.94 -23.52
N PRO A 76 9.30 -11.74 -23.28
CA PRO A 76 10.72 -11.43 -23.43
C PRO A 76 11.20 -11.26 -24.89
N ALA A 77 10.43 -11.74 -25.86
CA ALA A 77 10.64 -11.47 -27.28
C ALA A 77 9.29 -11.18 -27.96
N PRO A 78 9.27 -10.41 -29.06
CA PRO A 78 8.02 -10.17 -29.77
C PRO A 78 7.38 -11.46 -30.26
N ILE A 79 6.06 -11.59 -30.17
CA ILE A 79 5.32 -12.83 -30.49
C ILE A 79 5.50 -13.30 -31.95
N TRP A 80 5.90 -12.42 -32.86
CA TRP A 80 6.18 -12.71 -34.27
C TRP A 80 7.66 -13.06 -34.54
N SER A 81 8.51 -13.05 -33.51
CA SER A 81 9.91 -13.44 -33.63
C SER A 81 10.02 -14.96 -33.72
N GLU A 82 10.99 -15.47 -34.49
CA GLU A 82 11.28 -16.92 -34.57
C GLU A 82 11.68 -17.52 -33.21
N LYS A 83 12.13 -16.69 -32.27
CA LYS A 83 12.48 -17.07 -30.90
C LYS A 83 11.33 -16.91 -29.90
N ALA A 84 10.13 -16.60 -30.38
CA ALA A 84 8.98 -16.35 -29.51
C ALA A 84 8.48 -17.65 -28.88
N GLU A 85 8.52 -17.70 -27.55
CA GLU A 85 7.84 -18.73 -26.77
C GLU A 85 6.62 -18.08 -26.11
N ILE A 86 5.44 -18.31 -26.70
CA ILE A 86 4.17 -17.73 -26.22
C ILE A 86 3.95 -18.03 -24.73
N SER A 87 4.38 -19.19 -24.26
CA SER A 87 4.35 -19.57 -22.85
C SER A 87 5.15 -18.63 -21.95
N LYS A 88 6.38 -18.25 -22.35
CA LYS A 88 7.23 -17.33 -21.58
C LYS A 88 6.67 -15.91 -21.56
N ASN A 89 6.15 -15.45 -22.69
CA ASN A 89 5.47 -14.15 -22.77
C ASN A 89 4.26 -14.09 -21.84
N LEU A 90 3.45 -15.15 -21.84
CA LEU A 90 2.29 -15.28 -20.96
C LEU A 90 2.71 -15.31 -19.48
N LEU A 91 3.72 -16.10 -19.12
CA LEU A 91 4.25 -16.17 -17.76
C LEU A 91 4.76 -14.82 -17.26
N MET A 92 5.45 -14.06 -18.11
CA MET A 92 5.94 -12.73 -17.74
C MET A 92 4.80 -11.74 -17.52
N ALA A 93 3.79 -11.72 -18.40
CA ALA A 93 2.61 -10.87 -18.24
C ALA A 93 1.78 -11.24 -17.00
N VAL A 94 1.63 -12.54 -16.72
CA VAL A 94 0.96 -13.03 -15.50
C VAL A 94 1.75 -12.63 -14.26
N SER A 95 3.07 -12.81 -14.25
CA SER A 95 3.94 -12.38 -13.15
C SER A 95 3.85 -10.88 -12.89
N TYR A 96 3.82 -10.06 -13.95
CA TYR A 96 3.58 -8.63 -13.84
C TYR A 96 2.24 -8.29 -13.16
N ILE A 97 1.16 -8.96 -13.55
CA ILE A 97 -0.14 -8.78 -12.91
C ILE A 97 -0.09 -9.24 -11.44
N CYS A 98 0.53 -10.38 -11.15
CA CYS A 98 0.70 -10.87 -9.78
C CYS A 98 1.46 -9.88 -8.89
N GLY A 99 2.57 -9.32 -9.39
CA GLY A 99 3.34 -8.30 -8.68
C GLY A 99 2.53 -7.04 -8.40
N THR A 100 1.75 -6.60 -9.38
CA THR A 100 0.82 -5.48 -9.25
C THR A 100 -0.21 -5.76 -8.16
N ILE A 101 -0.85 -6.93 -8.17
CA ILE A 101 -1.89 -7.31 -7.19
C ILE A 101 -1.30 -7.34 -5.77
N PHE A 102 -0.11 -7.92 -5.61
CA PHE A 102 0.57 -7.98 -4.31
C PHE A 102 0.87 -6.58 -3.77
N SER A 103 1.37 -5.68 -4.62
CA SER A 103 1.60 -4.27 -4.27
C SER A 103 0.28 -3.56 -3.89
N ALA A 104 -0.80 -3.81 -4.64
CA ALA A 104 -2.11 -3.20 -4.39
C ALA A 104 -2.71 -3.63 -3.05
N ILE A 105 -2.60 -4.93 -2.74
CA ILE A 105 -3.07 -5.51 -1.47
C ILE A 105 -2.28 -4.92 -0.30
N ALA A 106 -0.95 -4.87 -0.39
CA ALA A 106 -0.11 -4.29 0.66
C ALA A 106 -0.46 -2.80 0.92
N GLY A 107 -0.63 -2.01 -0.15
CA GLY A 107 -1.06 -0.61 -0.03
C GLY A 107 -2.44 -0.45 0.61
N LYS A 108 -3.41 -1.30 0.23
CA LYS A 108 -4.76 -1.29 0.80
C LYS A 108 -4.77 -1.65 2.29
N ILE A 109 -4.01 -2.67 2.69
CA ILE A 109 -3.84 -3.05 4.11
C ILE A 109 -3.22 -1.88 4.88
N GLY A 110 -2.21 -1.21 4.30
CA GLY A 110 -1.56 -0.05 4.88
C GLY A 110 -2.53 1.08 5.21
N ILE A 111 -3.35 1.48 4.24
CA ILE A 111 -4.34 2.56 4.45
C ILE A 111 -5.44 2.14 5.42
N GLU A 112 -5.86 0.88 5.38
CA GLU A 112 -6.84 0.37 6.34
C GLU A 112 -6.32 0.45 7.79
N ILE A 113 -5.10 -0.01 8.06
CA ILE A 113 -4.54 0.06 9.41
C ILE A 113 -4.20 1.50 9.82
N ALA A 114 -3.72 2.34 8.89
CA ALA A 114 -3.43 3.75 9.17
C ALA A 114 -4.68 4.50 9.64
N THR A 115 -5.80 4.38 8.91
CA THR A 115 -7.06 5.05 9.29
C THR A 115 -7.58 4.58 10.67
N ILE A 116 -7.35 3.32 11.04
CA ILE A 116 -7.66 2.81 12.38
C ILE A 116 -6.68 3.38 13.41
N ALA A 117 -5.38 3.32 13.14
CA ALA A 117 -4.31 3.75 14.05
C ALA A 117 -4.41 5.24 14.38
N ASN A 118 -4.80 6.09 13.43
CA ASN A 118 -4.98 7.53 13.63
C ASN A 118 -6.02 7.81 14.73
N ILE A 119 -7.19 7.16 14.65
CA ILE A 119 -8.26 7.26 15.66
C ILE A 119 -7.76 6.78 17.03
N LYS A 120 -7.06 5.64 17.07
CA LYS A 120 -6.57 5.06 18.33
C LYS A 120 -5.45 5.88 18.96
N SER A 121 -4.58 6.46 18.15
CA SER A 121 -3.49 7.33 18.58
C SER A 121 -4.04 8.64 19.14
N ALA A 122 -5.01 9.26 18.46
CA ALA A 122 -5.68 10.47 18.95
C ALA A 122 -6.38 10.24 20.30
N GLU A 123 -7.08 9.10 20.48
CA GLU A 123 -7.67 8.77 21.78
C GLU A 123 -6.60 8.52 22.86
N ALA A 124 -5.58 7.72 22.54
CA ALA A 124 -4.52 7.36 23.48
C ALA A 124 -3.67 8.57 23.92
N ALA A 125 -3.61 9.64 23.11
CA ALA A 125 -2.91 10.87 23.45
C ALA A 125 -3.48 11.54 24.72
N LYS A 126 -4.76 11.30 25.06
CA LYS A 126 -5.36 11.76 26.33
C LYS A 126 -4.71 11.14 27.56
N SER A 127 -4.12 9.95 27.41
CA SER A 127 -3.39 9.24 28.47
C SER A 127 -1.87 9.42 28.38
N GLY A 128 -1.39 10.28 27.47
CA GLY A 128 0.01 10.64 27.31
C GLY A 128 0.63 10.19 25.99
N ILE A 129 1.89 10.61 25.78
CA ILE A 129 2.62 10.42 24.52
C ILE A 129 2.97 8.95 24.30
N SER A 130 3.47 8.26 25.33
CA SER A 130 3.89 6.85 25.23
C SER A 130 2.80 5.91 24.69
N PRO A 131 1.56 5.89 25.23
CA PRO A 131 0.51 5.03 24.69
C PRO A 131 0.06 5.45 23.28
N SER A 132 0.07 6.74 22.95
CA SER A 132 -0.24 7.24 21.60
C SER A 132 0.82 6.79 20.58
N PHE A 133 2.09 6.97 20.91
CA PHE A 133 3.22 6.53 20.09
C PHE A 133 3.15 5.03 19.83
N LEU A 134 2.84 4.22 20.84
CA LEU A 134 2.75 2.76 20.68
C LEU A 134 1.62 2.35 19.73
N ALA A 135 0.49 3.08 19.74
CA ALA A 135 -0.61 2.85 18.80
C ALA A 135 -0.21 3.20 17.36
N ALA A 136 0.41 4.36 17.15
CA ALA A 136 0.88 4.80 15.84
C ALA A 136 2.00 3.90 15.29
N PHE A 137 3.03 3.62 16.10
CA PHE A 137 4.17 2.79 15.73
C PHE A 137 3.75 1.37 15.35
N ARG A 138 2.88 0.74 16.15
CA ARG A 138 2.37 -0.60 15.82
C ARG A 138 1.46 -0.58 14.61
N GLY A 139 0.70 0.50 14.39
CA GLY A 139 -0.07 0.70 13.16
C GLY A 139 0.84 0.73 11.91
N GLY A 140 1.92 1.52 11.95
CA GLY A 140 2.90 1.58 10.86
C GLY A 140 3.66 0.26 10.65
N ALA A 141 4.00 -0.44 11.74
CA ALA A 141 4.67 -1.74 11.66
C ALA A 141 3.83 -2.80 10.91
N VAL A 142 2.49 -2.76 10.99
CA VAL A 142 1.62 -3.66 10.21
C VAL A 142 1.84 -3.49 8.71
N MET A 143 1.92 -2.25 8.22
CA MET A 143 2.19 -1.96 6.81
C MET A 143 3.57 -2.50 6.40
N GLY A 144 4.61 -2.23 7.19
CA GLY A 144 5.96 -2.72 6.91
C GLY A 144 6.03 -4.24 6.82
N MET A 145 5.40 -4.95 7.76
CA MET A 145 5.37 -6.41 7.78
C MET A 145 4.53 -6.99 6.63
N ALA A 146 3.43 -6.33 6.24
CA ALA A 146 2.64 -6.73 5.08
C ALA A 146 3.45 -6.59 3.78
N VAL A 147 4.18 -5.48 3.59
CA VAL A 147 5.03 -5.27 2.40
C VAL A 147 6.14 -6.32 2.32
N VAL A 148 6.89 -6.53 3.42
CA VAL A 148 7.98 -7.52 3.46
C VAL A 148 7.45 -8.95 3.23
N GLY A 149 6.33 -9.30 3.88
CA GLY A 149 5.68 -10.60 3.70
C GLY A 149 5.24 -10.82 2.25
N SER A 150 4.59 -9.82 1.65
CA SER A 150 4.13 -9.88 0.25
C SER A 150 5.30 -9.97 -0.72
N SER A 151 6.36 -9.18 -0.54
CA SER A 151 7.52 -9.23 -1.45
C SER A 151 8.24 -10.58 -1.39
N LEU A 152 8.50 -11.10 -0.18
CA LEU A 152 9.18 -12.39 -0.01
C LEU A 152 8.34 -13.54 -0.53
N LEU A 153 7.04 -13.56 -0.20
CA LEU A 153 6.13 -14.60 -0.67
C LEU A 153 6.02 -14.56 -2.20
N GLY A 154 5.78 -13.38 -2.79
CA GLY A 154 5.59 -13.24 -4.22
C GLY A 154 6.83 -13.63 -5.03
N VAL A 155 8.01 -13.13 -4.64
CA VAL A 155 9.28 -13.49 -5.29
C VAL A 155 9.54 -15.00 -5.17
N THR A 156 9.36 -15.57 -3.98
CA THR A 156 9.62 -17.00 -3.77
C THR A 156 8.65 -17.88 -4.56
N LEU A 157 7.36 -17.54 -4.60
CA LEU A 157 6.37 -18.29 -5.37
C LEU A 157 6.65 -18.24 -6.88
N VAL A 158 6.96 -17.06 -7.42
CA VAL A 158 7.28 -16.93 -8.85
C VAL A 158 8.52 -17.74 -9.19
N TRP A 159 9.56 -17.69 -8.34
CA TRP A 159 10.77 -18.48 -8.54
C TRP A 159 10.48 -19.99 -8.48
N LEU A 160 9.76 -20.47 -7.47
CA LEU A 160 9.45 -21.90 -7.33
C LEU A 160 8.61 -22.47 -8.48
N LEU A 161 7.73 -21.66 -9.07
CA LEU A 161 6.85 -22.09 -10.16
C LEU A 161 7.53 -22.03 -11.53
N THR A 162 8.49 -21.13 -11.73
CA THR A 162 9.04 -20.83 -13.07
C THR A 162 10.52 -21.17 -13.21
N ASN A 163 11.26 -21.14 -12.10
CA ASN A 163 12.71 -21.27 -12.02
C ASN A 163 13.45 -20.36 -13.03
N ASP A 164 12.86 -19.19 -13.33
CA ASP A 164 13.33 -18.25 -14.33
C ASP A 164 13.43 -16.83 -13.76
N ALA A 165 14.64 -16.28 -13.81
CA ALA A 165 14.92 -14.92 -13.35
C ALA A 165 14.21 -13.85 -14.20
N THR A 166 13.96 -14.14 -15.48
CA THR A 166 13.29 -13.19 -16.38
C THR A 166 11.84 -12.97 -15.95
N THR A 167 11.16 -14.05 -15.57
CA THR A 167 9.79 -13.99 -15.06
C THR A 167 9.70 -13.28 -13.70
N LEU A 168 10.72 -13.39 -12.85
CA LEU A 168 10.85 -12.60 -11.62
C LEU A 168 10.95 -11.09 -11.89
N LEU A 169 11.66 -10.68 -12.95
CA LEU A 169 11.71 -9.28 -13.35
C LEU A 169 10.32 -8.76 -13.72
N GLY A 170 9.49 -9.58 -14.38
CA GLY A 170 8.09 -9.28 -14.64
C GLY A 170 7.31 -8.96 -13.36
N PHE A 171 7.43 -9.82 -12.33
CA PHE A 171 6.83 -9.58 -11.02
C PHE A 171 7.31 -8.28 -10.36
N SER A 172 8.62 -8.06 -10.32
CA SER A 172 9.22 -6.86 -9.74
C SER A 172 8.77 -5.58 -10.47
N PHE A 173 8.68 -5.65 -11.80
CA PHE A 173 8.18 -4.55 -12.63
C PHE A 173 6.71 -4.24 -12.33
N GLY A 174 5.87 -5.26 -12.17
CA GLY A 174 4.47 -5.11 -11.75
C GLY A 174 4.34 -4.38 -10.42
N ALA A 175 5.01 -4.90 -9.39
CA ALA A 175 4.97 -4.33 -8.05
C ALA A 175 5.45 -2.87 -8.01
N SER A 176 6.53 -2.57 -8.72
CA SER A 176 7.12 -1.23 -8.81
C SER A 176 6.25 -0.27 -9.61
N SER A 177 5.62 -0.72 -10.71
CA SER A 177 4.77 0.13 -11.54
C SER A 177 3.57 0.66 -10.76
N LEU A 178 2.88 -0.20 -10.02
CA LEU A 178 1.78 0.24 -9.16
C LEU A 178 2.28 1.18 -8.05
N ALA A 179 3.38 0.83 -7.38
CA ALA A 179 3.92 1.63 -6.28
C ALA A 179 4.32 3.04 -6.74
N LEU A 180 4.91 3.17 -7.94
CA LEU A 180 5.27 4.45 -8.53
C LEU A 180 4.04 5.34 -8.69
N PHE A 181 2.99 4.84 -9.33
CA PHE A 181 1.81 5.66 -9.59
C PHE A 181 0.99 5.93 -8.33
N ALA A 182 0.87 4.97 -7.41
CA ALA A 182 0.20 5.19 -6.13
C ALA A 182 0.93 6.26 -5.29
N LYS A 183 2.26 6.26 -5.29
CA LYS A 183 3.06 7.27 -4.59
C LYS A 183 2.95 8.65 -5.26
N ALA A 184 2.94 8.70 -6.59
CA ALA A 184 2.79 9.95 -7.32
C ALA A 184 1.36 10.52 -7.19
N GLY A 185 0.34 9.70 -7.39
CA GLY A 185 -1.07 10.07 -7.30
C GLY A 185 -1.46 10.52 -5.89
N GLY A 186 -1.17 9.69 -4.89
CA GLY A 186 -1.35 10.05 -3.47
C GLY A 186 -0.52 11.28 -3.08
N GLY A 187 0.73 11.37 -3.53
CA GLY A 187 1.63 12.50 -3.28
C GLY A 187 1.10 13.84 -3.81
N ILE A 188 0.53 13.84 -5.02
CA ILE A 188 -0.12 15.04 -5.59
C ILE A 188 -1.37 15.40 -4.79
N PHE A 189 -2.19 14.41 -4.42
CA PHE A 189 -3.41 14.64 -3.65
C PHE A 189 -3.11 15.27 -2.28
N THR A 190 -2.25 14.64 -1.48
CA THR A 190 -1.87 15.10 -0.14
C THR A 190 -1.22 16.48 -0.19
N LYS A 191 -0.23 16.69 -1.06
CA LYS A 191 0.51 17.97 -1.08
C LYS A 191 -0.29 19.14 -1.63
N THR A 192 -1.24 18.90 -2.53
CA THR A 192 -2.13 19.97 -2.97
C THR A 192 -3.08 20.39 -1.85
N ALA A 193 -3.58 19.43 -1.07
CA ALA A 193 -4.46 19.70 0.06
C ALA A 193 -3.72 20.42 1.20
N ASP A 194 -2.58 19.89 1.62
CA ASP A 194 -1.65 20.43 2.63
C ASP A 194 -1.31 21.90 2.36
N VAL A 195 -0.74 22.19 1.17
CA VAL A 195 -0.37 23.57 0.80
C VAL A 195 -1.57 24.52 0.76
N SER A 196 -2.73 24.05 0.28
CA SER A 196 -3.94 24.88 0.22
C SER A 196 -4.51 25.16 1.61
N ALA A 197 -4.51 24.16 2.48
CA ALA A 197 -5.01 24.27 3.85
C ALA A 197 -4.14 25.23 4.67
N ASP A 198 -2.82 25.03 4.62
CA ASP A 198 -1.86 25.79 5.40
C ASP A 198 -1.74 27.24 4.97
N LEU A 199 -1.71 27.51 3.65
CA LEU A 199 -1.51 28.87 3.15
C LEU A 199 -2.71 29.76 3.49
N VAL A 200 -3.93 29.30 3.20
CA VAL A 200 -5.13 30.08 3.51
C VAL A 200 -5.40 30.10 5.02
N GLY A 201 -5.25 28.97 5.71
CA GLY A 201 -5.52 28.87 7.14
C GLY A 201 -4.55 29.68 7.99
N LYS A 202 -3.25 29.33 7.92
CA LYS A 202 -2.23 29.90 8.80
C LYS A 202 -1.79 31.30 8.36
N VAL A 203 -1.59 31.51 7.05
CA VAL A 203 -0.96 32.75 6.54
C VAL A 203 -1.97 33.85 6.27
N GLU A 204 -3.09 33.53 5.62
CA GLU A 204 -4.09 34.55 5.25
C GLU A 204 -5.10 34.84 6.36
N LEU A 205 -5.64 33.79 6.99
CA LEU A 205 -6.71 33.92 7.98
C LEU A 205 -6.21 33.91 9.43
N GLY A 206 -4.97 33.50 9.67
CA GLY A 206 -4.38 33.41 11.01
C GLY A 206 -5.07 32.42 11.95
N ILE A 207 -5.73 31.40 11.41
CA ILE A 207 -6.34 30.32 12.20
C ILE A 207 -5.32 29.19 12.44
N PRO A 208 -5.48 28.39 13.52
CA PRO A 208 -4.59 27.26 13.80
C PRO A 208 -4.52 26.24 12.65
N GLU A 209 -3.44 25.46 12.64
CA GLU A 209 -3.32 24.25 11.82
C GLU A 209 -4.42 23.23 12.15
N ASP A 210 -4.87 22.48 11.14
CA ASP A 210 -5.95 21.49 11.26
C ASP A 210 -7.26 22.05 11.85
N ASP A 211 -7.50 23.35 11.78
CA ASP A 211 -8.70 23.96 12.33
C ASP A 211 -9.96 23.47 11.59
N PRO A 212 -11.00 22.99 12.30
CA PRO A 212 -12.19 22.41 11.68
C PRO A 212 -13.02 23.40 10.83
N ARG A 213 -12.73 24.70 10.89
CA ARG A 213 -13.36 25.72 10.04
C ARG A 213 -12.76 25.74 8.63
N ASN A 214 -11.55 25.20 8.45
CA ASN A 214 -10.88 25.15 7.17
C ASN A 214 -11.39 23.93 6.35
N PRO A 215 -12.05 24.15 5.20
CA PRO A 215 -12.64 23.06 4.43
C PRO A 215 -11.62 22.10 3.81
N ALA A 216 -10.34 22.49 3.71
CA ALA A 216 -9.28 21.67 3.14
C ALA A 216 -8.73 20.60 4.11
N VAL A 217 -8.97 20.74 5.42
CA VAL A 217 -8.34 19.88 6.46
C VAL A 217 -8.74 18.40 6.36
N ILE A 218 -9.97 18.11 5.92
CA ILE A 218 -10.37 16.72 5.68
C ILE A 218 -9.60 16.13 4.50
N ALA A 219 -9.38 16.90 3.43
CA ALA A 219 -8.62 16.42 2.27
C ALA A 219 -7.14 16.23 2.62
N ASP A 220 -6.59 17.12 3.45
CA ASP A 220 -5.23 17.01 3.97
C ASP A 220 -5.05 15.71 4.78
N ASN A 221 -5.90 15.49 5.78
CA ASN A 221 -5.86 14.27 6.61
C ASN A 221 -6.22 12.97 5.86
N VAL A 222 -6.87 13.07 4.70
CA VAL A 222 -7.14 11.93 3.81
C VAL A 222 -5.90 11.54 3.01
N GLY A 223 -5.09 12.52 2.61
CA GLY A 223 -3.94 12.34 1.72
C GLY A 223 -2.71 11.84 2.45
#